data_AF-A0A0T1SK00-F1
#
_entry.id   AF-A0A0T1SK00-F1
#
_cell.length_a   1.000
_cell.length_b   1.000
_cell.length_c   1.000
_cell.angle_alpha   90.00
_cell.angle_beta   90.00
_cell.angle_gamma   90.00
#
_symmetry.space_group_name_H-M   'P 1'
#
loop_
_entity.id
_entity.type
_entity.pdbx_description
1 polymer ?
#
loop_
_entity_poly.entity_id
_entity_poly.type
_entity_poly.pdbx_seq_one_letter_code
_entity_poly.pdbx_strand_id
1 'polypeptide(L)'
;MKNATPRRRLRFLATGVAALLLGITGAQSTYASPVLPGCPAAEIFATDNTAIITDPDDPRLMTRLRHFDHEVRRIIRAHGARPGESTLLDGVFWSDELQQTTYERSREFDVDRAGPERLRDIAGVIAKQYDQEAVLTFRCLPRTSPETDAVEIEVPGVEASDLRKGLAEDPEAREKLGGGSVTLDGRLVLVAEIEDLPLARTFTIALGADWNEAQVQYGDREFVG
;
A
#
# COMPACT_ATOMS: atom_id res chain seq x y z
N MET A 1 -57.95 -6.73 -47.14
CA MET A 1 -57.73 -5.29 -47.32
C MET A 1 -58.76 -4.52 -46.51
N LYS A 2 -58.32 -3.38 -45.94
CA LYS A 2 -59.05 -2.36 -45.17
C LYS A 2 -59.04 -2.53 -43.65
N ASN A 3 -58.06 -1.83 -43.09
CA ASN A 3 -57.85 -1.43 -41.71
C ASN A 3 -59.05 -0.63 -41.17
N ALA A 4 -59.30 -0.74 -39.86
CA ALA A 4 -59.59 0.42 -39.02
C ALA A 4 -59.43 0.03 -37.54
N THR A 5 -58.51 0.68 -36.82
CA THR A 5 -58.58 0.87 -35.36
C THR A 5 -59.23 2.24 -35.11
N PRO A 6 -59.98 2.46 -34.01
CA PRO A 6 -59.33 3.19 -32.90
C PRO A 6 -59.89 2.96 -31.47
N ARG A 7 -59.06 3.30 -30.48
CA ARG A 7 -59.28 3.99 -29.16
C ARG A 7 -60.61 3.74 -28.42
N ARG A 8 -60.65 3.50 -27.10
CA ARG A 8 -60.24 4.42 -26.01
C ARG A 8 -60.53 3.78 -24.63
N ARG A 9 -59.84 4.28 -23.59
CA ARG A 9 -59.79 3.86 -22.17
C ARG A 9 -61.06 4.14 -21.32
N LEU A 10 -61.29 3.36 -20.25
CA LEU A 10 -61.71 3.73 -18.86
C LEU A 10 -61.91 2.41 -18.04
N ARG A 11 -61.12 2.09 -17.00
CA ARG A 11 -61.13 2.48 -15.57
C ARG A 11 -62.22 1.82 -14.69
N PHE A 12 -61.73 1.03 -13.71
CA PHE A 12 -62.17 0.90 -12.29
C PHE A 12 -63.60 0.36 -12.02
N LEU A 13 -63.95 -0.44 -10.99
CA LEU A 13 -63.44 -0.80 -9.67
C LEU A 13 -64.30 -2.00 -9.14
N ALA A 14 -63.76 -2.86 -8.29
CA ALA A 14 -64.47 -3.57 -7.19
C ALA A 14 -63.44 -4.43 -6.40
N THR A 15 -62.88 -3.90 -5.31
CA THR A 15 -63.22 -4.17 -3.89
C THR A 15 -63.00 -5.61 -3.42
N GLY A 16 -62.10 -5.80 -2.44
CA GLY A 16 -61.98 -7.08 -1.74
C GLY A 16 -60.86 -7.19 -0.69
N VAL A 17 -60.99 -6.44 0.41
CA VAL A 17 -60.59 -6.80 1.80
C VAL A 17 -59.10 -6.95 2.17
N ALA A 18 -58.74 -6.20 3.20
CA ALA A 18 -57.45 -6.15 3.87
C ALA A 18 -57.22 -7.33 4.85
N ALA A 19 -55.97 -7.76 4.94
CA ALA A 19 -55.42 -8.41 6.13
C ALA A 19 -53.98 -7.88 6.36
N LEU A 20 -53.83 -7.10 7.43
CA LEU A 20 -52.54 -6.66 7.99
C LEU A 20 -51.90 -7.85 8.71
N LEU A 21 -50.68 -8.26 8.32
CA LEU A 21 -49.74 -8.93 9.22
C LEU A 21 -48.29 -8.54 8.88
N LEU A 22 -47.73 -7.72 9.79
CA LEU A 22 -46.35 -7.69 10.28
C LEU A 22 -45.21 -7.74 9.25
N GLY A 23 -44.69 -6.54 8.96
CA GLY A 23 -43.37 -6.36 8.39
C GLY A 23 -42.27 -6.74 9.39
N ILE A 24 -41.40 -7.64 8.96
CA ILE A 24 -40.03 -7.72 9.42
C ILE A 24 -39.18 -7.63 8.15
N THR A 25 -39.03 -6.41 7.63
CA THR A 25 -37.99 -6.16 6.64
C THR A 25 -36.67 -6.21 7.39
N GLY A 26 -36.07 -7.41 7.44
CA GLY A 26 -34.65 -7.54 7.71
C GLY A 26 -33.93 -6.76 6.62
N ALA A 27 -33.48 -5.55 6.95
CA ALA A 27 -32.54 -4.84 6.13
C ALA A 27 -31.32 -5.75 5.99
N GLN A 28 -31.14 -6.32 4.80
CA GLN A 28 -29.85 -6.87 4.42
C GLN A 28 -28.90 -5.70 4.56
N SER A 29 -28.10 -5.72 5.63
CA SER A 29 -26.94 -4.86 5.74
C SER A 29 -26.04 -5.28 4.60
N THR A 30 -26.15 -4.59 3.47
CA THR A 30 -25.04 -4.42 2.56
C THR A 30 -23.96 -3.82 3.41
N TYR A 31 -23.11 -4.66 3.99
CA TYR A 31 -21.79 -4.22 4.41
C TYR A 31 -21.19 -3.64 3.15
N ALA A 32 -21.20 -2.31 3.06
CA ALA A 32 -20.26 -1.65 2.19
C ALA A 32 -18.91 -2.18 2.65
N SER A 33 -18.23 -2.93 1.78
CA SER A 33 -16.81 -3.13 1.95
C SER A 33 -16.22 -1.77 2.30
N PRO A 34 -15.36 -1.66 3.32
CA PRO A 34 -14.65 -0.40 3.53
C PRO A 34 -14.07 -0.02 2.17
N VAL A 35 -14.36 1.19 1.72
CA VAL A 35 -13.65 1.81 0.61
C VAL A 35 -12.19 1.70 1.03
N LEU A 36 -11.45 0.79 0.41
CA LEU A 36 -10.00 0.72 0.58
C LEU A 36 -9.52 2.15 0.37
N PRO A 37 -8.79 2.75 1.33
CA PRO A 37 -8.28 4.09 1.15
C PRO A 37 -7.59 4.13 -0.20
N GLY A 38 -8.10 4.96 -1.10
CA GLY A 38 -7.40 5.18 -2.36
C GLY A 38 -5.99 5.65 -2.01
N CYS A 39 -5.01 5.20 -2.80
CA CYS A 39 -3.63 5.63 -2.78
C CYS A 39 -3.50 7.07 -2.24
N PRO A 40 -2.78 7.29 -1.13
CA PRO A 40 -2.48 8.65 -0.67
C PRO A 40 -1.83 9.43 -1.81
N ALA A 41 -1.79 10.76 -1.78
CA ALA A 41 -1.20 11.48 -2.91
C ALA A 41 0.26 11.05 -3.20
N ALA A 42 1.00 10.68 -2.14
CA ALA A 42 2.31 10.08 -2.17
C ALA A 42 2.64 9.43 -0.82
N GLU A 43 3.74 8.68 -0.77
CA GLU A 43 4.26 7.97 0.39
C GLU A 43 5.79 8.19 0.50
N ILE A 44 6.29 8.09 1.73
CA ILE A 44 7.71 8.08 2.06
C ILE A 44 8.00 6.90 2.98
N PHE A 45 9.00 6.09 2.64
CA PHE A 45 9.49 4.98 3.45
C PHE A 45 10.86 5.35 4.00
N ALA A 46 10.98 5.43 5.33
CA ALA A 46 12.21 5.89 5.97
C ALA A 46 12.44 5.26 7.35
N THR A 47 13.70 5.27 7.78
CA THR A 47 14.18 4.79 9.08
C THR A 47 14.96 5.88 9.83
N ASP A 48 15.09 5.77 11.15
CA ASP A 48 16.08 6.54 11.95
C ASP A 48 17.36 5.76 12.25
N ASN A 49 17.45 4.53 11.74
CA ASN A 49 18.52 3.60 12.04
C ASN A 49 19.09 3.02 10.75
N THR A 50 20.33 3.37 10.47
CA THR A 50 21.11 2.93 9.30
C THR A 50 22.05 1.77 9.61
N ALA A 51 21.96 1.21 10.81
CA ALA A 51 22.79 0.08 11.18
C ALA A 51 22.28 -1.21 10.52
N ILE A 52 23.24 -2.00 10.02
CA ILE A 52 22.94 -3.32 9.47
C ILE A 52 22.50 -4.27 10.59
N ILE A 53 21.30 -4.83 10.47
CA ILE A 53 20.74 -5.83 11.40
C ILE A 53 20.59 -7.15 10.66
N THR A 54 21.24 -8.21 11.14
CA THR A 54 21.10 -9.57 10.57
C THR A 54 20.40 -10.53 11.53
N ASP A 55 20.33 -10.17 12.82
CA ASP A 55 19.66 -10.94 13.86
C ASP A 55 18.17 -10.53 13.92
N PRO A 56 17.22 -11.45 13.64
CA PRO A 56 15.78 -11.15 13.74
C PRO A 56 15.33 -10.80 15.16
N ASP A 57 16.09 -11.19 16.18
CA ASP A 57 15.77 -10.90 17.59
C ASP A 57 16.46 -9.62 18.11
N ASP A 58 17.10 -8.83 17.23
CA ASP A 58 17.78 -7.60 17.63
C ASP A 58 16.79 -6.62 18.29
N PRO A 59 17.09 -6.11 19.49
CA PRO A 59 16.18 -5.25 20.23
C PRO A 59 15.87 -3.92 19.51
N ARG A 60 16.72 -3.50 18.56
CA ARG A 60 16.44 -2.34 17.70
C ARG A 60 15.23 -2.58 16.81
N LEU A 61 14.94 -3.82 16.43
CA LEU A 61 13.71 -4.15 15.71
C LEU A 61 12.47 -4.00 16.59
N MET A 62 12.57 -3.82 17.91
CA MET A 62 11.40 -3.64 18.78
C MET A 62 10.99 -2.16 18.95
N THR A 63 11.74 -1.21 18.38
CA THR A 63 11.39 0.21 18.51
C THR A 63 10.11 0.55 17.74
N ARG A 64 9.29 1.42 18.33
CA ARG A 64 8.04 1.93 17.71
C ARG A 64 8.27 3.18 16.87
N LEU A 65 9.50 3.70 16.81
CA LEU A 65 9.86 4.89 16.03
C LEU A 65 8.94 6.10 16.30
N ARG A 66 8.50 6.30 17.55
CA ARG A 66 7.53 7.38 17.89
C ARG A 66 8.13 8.78 17.77
N HIS A 67 9.38 8.94 18.20
CA HIS A 67 10.07 10.21 18.07
C HIS A 67 10.28 10.54 16.59
N PHE A 68 10.85 9.60 15.84
CA PHE A 68 11.04 9.68 14.41
C PHE A 68 9.76 10.04 13.65
N ASP A 69 8.63 9.37 13.94
CA ASP A 69 7.32 9.71 13.37
C ASP A 69 6.96 11.19 13.55
N HIS A 70 7.11 11.72 14.77
CA HIS A 70 6.83 13.12 15.05
C HIS A 70 7.78 14.09 14.34
N GLU A 71 9.04 13.71 14.14
CA GLU A 71 10.01 14.54 13.42
C GLU A 71 9.71 14.56 11.92
N VAL A 72 9.49 13.41 11.29
CA VAL A 72 9.14 13.32 9.86
C VAL A 72 7.86 14.09 9.56
N ARG A 73 6.83 13.96 10.42
CA ARG A 73 5.59 14.76 10.29
C ARG A 73 5.80 16.26 10.44
N ARG A 74 6.86 16.71 11.13
CA ARG A 74 7.24 18.14 11.19
C ARG A 74 7.96 18.55 9.92
N ILE A 75 8.85 17.73 9.38
CA ILE A 75 9.54 17.96 8.11
C ILE A 75 8.50 18.11 6.98
N ILE A 76 7.58 17.15 6.84
CA ILE A 76 6.50 17.18 5.84
C ILE A 76 5.72 18.51 5.91
N ARG A 77 5.32 18.94 7.12
CA ARG A 77 4.61 20.20 7.34
C ARG A 77 5.45 21.44 7.01
N ALA A 78 6.72 21.45 7.41
CA ALA A 78 7.63 22.56 7.17
C ALA A 78 7.87 22.78 5.66
N HIS A 79 7.78 21.71 4.87
CA HIS A 79 7.86 21.74 3.42
C HIS A 79 6.50 21.96 2.74
N GLY A 80 5.46 22.36 3.47
CA GLY A 80 4.16 22.76 2.90
C GLY A 80 3.28 21.61 2.41
N ALA A 81 3.67 20.36 2.67
CA ALA A 81 2.83 19.19 2.48
C ALA A 81 2.01 18.90 3.74
N ARG A 82 1.08 17.96 3.66
CA ARG A 82 0.25 17.53 4.80
C ARG A 82 0.56 16.06 5.12
N PRO A 83 1.01 15.74 6.34
CA PRO A 83 1.22 14.36 6.74
C PRO A 83 -0.14 13.67 6.95
N GLY A 84 -0.29 12.45 6.42
CA GLY A 84 -1.44 11.56 6.60
C GLY A 84 -1.17 10.50 7.66
N GLU A 85 -1.50 9.23 7.42
CA GLU A 85 -1.21 8.14 8.35
C GLU A 85 0.29 7.80 8.37
N SER A 86 0.70 6.98 9.34
CA SER A 86 2.04 6.39 9.34
C SER A 86 2.02 4.98 9.88
N THR A 87 2.54 4.07 9.09
CA THR A 87 2.56 2.64 9.35
C THR A 87 3.96 2.22 9.80
N LEU A 88 4.05 1.40 10.85
CA LEU A 88 5.33 0.82 11.28
C LEU A 88 5.60 -0.44 10.46
N LEU A 89 6.83 -0.57 9.98
CA LEU A 89 7.26 -1.61 9.07
C LEU A 89 8.44 -2.40 9.64
N ASP A 90 8.50 -3.67 9.33
CA ASP A 90 9.65 -4.56 9.39
C ASP A 90 10.17 -4.76 7.97
N GLY A 91 11.18 -3.97 7.60
CA GLY A 91 11.89 -4.05 6.34
C GLY A 91 12.82 -5.25 6.30
N VAL A 92 12.90 -5.89 5.14
CA VAL A 92 13.82 -6.99 4.86
C VAL A 92 14.44 -6.78 3.49
N PHE A 93 15.77 -6.68 3.46
CA PHE A 93 16.52 -6.34 2.26
C PHE A 93 17.69 -7.29 2.04
N TRP A 94 17.99 -7.62 0.79
CA TRP A 94 19.19 -8.35 0.44
C TRP A 94 20.41 -7.43 0.47
N SER A 95 21.47 -7.84 1.16
CA SER A 95 22.77 -7.17 1.14
C SER A 95 23.73 -7.95 0.25
N ASP A 96 24.14 -7.35 -0.88
CA ASP A 96 25.15 -7.94 -1.75
C ASP A 96 26.54 -7.97 -1.08
N GLU A 97 26.87 -6.99 -0.24
CA GLU A 97 28.14 -6.98 0.49
C GLU A 97 28.24 -8.16 1.45
N LEU A 98 27.16 -8.44 2.19
CA LEU A 98 27.15 -9.49 3.20
C LEU A 98 26.67 -10.84 2.67
N GLN A 99 26.16 -10.89 1.43
CA GLN A 99 25.55 -12.07 0.82
C GLN A 99 24.47 -12.72 1.70
N GLN A 100 23.67 -11.88 2.38
CA GLN A 100 22.57 -12.31 3.24
C GLN A 100 21.50 -11.23 3.32
N THR A 101 20.32 -11.60 3.81
CA THR A 101 19.26 -10.65 4.13
C THR A 101 19.56 -9.89 5.42
N THR A 102 19.10 -8.66 5.45
CA THR A 102 19.20 -7.72 6.57
C THR A 102 17.80 -7.21 6.92
N TYR A 103 17.66 -6.76 8.14
CA TYR A 103 16.43 -6.23 8.70
C TYR A 103 16.55 -4.74 8.93
N GLU A 104 15.42 -4.05 8.84
CA GLU A 104 15.31 -2.65 9.18
C GLU A 104 13.97 -2.39 9.87
N ARG A 105 13.99 -1.62 10.97
CA ARG A 105 12.77 -1.08 11.52
C ARG A 105 12.53 0.29 10.87
N SER A 106 11.43 0.45 10.16
CA SER A 106 11.15 1.66 9.39
C SER A 106 9.69 2.10 9.51
N ARG A 107 9.34 3.20 8.86
CA ARG A 107 7.97 3.70 8.73
C ARG A 107 7.66 4.13 7.32
N GLU A 108 6.44 3.84 6.91
CA GLU A 108 5.74 4.48 5.79
C GLU A 108 5.00 5.71 6.33
N PHE A 109 4.96 6.76 5.52
CA PHE A 109 4.27 8.01 5.79
C PHE A 109 3.45 8.44 4.59
N ASP A 110 2.15 8.58 4.75
CA ASP A 110 1.31 9.24 3.76
C ASP A 110 1.66 10.73 3.67
N VAL A 111 1.81 11.23 2.45
CA VAL A 111 2.12 12.62 2.14
C VAL A 111 1.08 13.19 1.19
N ASP A 112 0.13 13.92 1.74
CA ASP A 112 -0.84 14.70 0.97
C ASP A 112 -0.24 16.01 0.48
N ARG A 113 -0.77 16.51 -0.64
CA ARG A 113 -0.43 17.84 -1.22
C ARG A 113 1.06 18.00 -1.55
N ALA A 114 1.73 16.93 -1.93
CA ALA A 114 3.06 16.96 -2.50
C ALA A 114 3.02 16.57 -3.97
N GLY A 115 3.54 17.45 -4.84
CA GLY A 115 3.97 17.04 -6.18
C GLY A 115 5.37 16.41 -6.13
N PRO A 116 5.90 15.92 -7.27
CA PRO A 116 7.16 15.17 -7.31
C PRO A 116 8.34 15.94 -6.71
N GLU A 117 8.55 17.20 -7.11
CA GLU A 117 9.65 18.02 -6.58
C GLU A 117 9.58 18.19 -5.05
N ARG A 118 8.38 18.43 -4.51
CA ARG A 118 8.18 18.60 -3.06
C ARG A 118 8.41 17.30 -2.31
N LEU A 119 7.97 16.17 -2.88
CA LEU A 119 8.18 14.84 -2.29
C LEU A 119 9.67 14.52 -2.21
N ARG A 120 10.41 14.75 -3.31
CA ARG A 120 11.87 14.62 -3.38
C ARG A 120 12.57 15.51 -2.36
N ASP A 121 12.18 16.78 -2.24
CA ASP A 121 12.77 17.70 -1.26
C ASP A 121 12.58 17.20 0.18
N ILE A 122 11.39 16.70 0.52
CA ILE A 122 11.09 16.15 1.85
C ILE A 122 11.96 14.92 2.11
N ALA A 123 12.00 13.98 1.15
CA ALA A 123 12.79 12.76 1.25
C ALA A 123 14.28 13.06 1.39
N GLY A 124 14.84 13.99 0.62
CA GLY A 124 16.24 14.40 0.73
C GLY A 124 16.59 15.05 2.08
N VAL A 125 15.66 15.81 2.68
CA VAL A 125 15.85 16.31 4.04
C VAL A 125 15.88 15.18 5.06
N ILE A 126 14.98 14.20 4.93
CA ILE A 126 14.95 13.02 5.81
C ILE A 126 16.25 12.21 5.64
N ALA A 127 16.65 11.92 4.41
CA ALA A 127 17.87 11.18 4.09
C ALA A 127 19.09 11.83 4.77
N LYS A 128 19.27 13.14 4.54
CA LYS A 128 20.36 13.91 5.14
C LYS A 128 20.30 14.01 6.66
N GLN A 129 19.11 14.17 7.24
CA GLN A 129 18.98 14.34 8.69
C GLN A 129 19.26 13.05 9.47
N TYR A 130 18.95 11.90 8.87
CA TYR A 130 19.12 10.57 9.48
C TYR A 130 20.24 9.74 8.86
N ASP A 131 21.08 10.36 8.02
CA ASP A 131 22.25 9.73 7.37
C ASP A 131 21.89 8.47 6.55
N GLN A 132 20.68 8.43 5.98
CA GLN A 132 20.26 7.34 5.12
C GLN A 132 20.89 7.50 3.73
N GLU A 133 21.39 6.41 3.16
CA GLU A 133 21.91 6.39 1.79
C GLU A 133 20.83 6.79 0.77
N ALA A 134 19.60 6.32 0.99
CA ALA A 134 18.44 6.72 0.22
C ALA A 134 17.15 6.58 1.05
N VAL A 135 16.17 7.40 0.72
CA VAL A 135 14.78 7.33 1.18
C VAL A 135 13.91 6.99 -0.03
N LEU A 136 13.11 5.93 0.08
CA LEU A 136 12.16 5.57 -0.96
C LEU A 136 10.93 6.47 -0.89
N THR A 137 10.52 6.97 -2.05
CA THR A 137 9.26 7.67 -2.24
C THR A 137 8.43 6.93 -3.26
N PHE A 138 7.11 6.96 -3.08
CA PHE A 138 6.16 6.42 -4.04
C PHE A 138 5.04 7.43 -4.25
N ARG A 139 4.85 7.88 -5.48
CA ARG A 139 3.78 8.83 -5.83
C ARG A 139 2.73 8.14 -6.65
N CYS A 140 1.53 8.10 -6.10
CA CYS A 140 0.38 7.46 -6.72
C CYS A 140 -0.03 8.16 -8.03
N LEU A 141 -0.11 7.38 -9.10
CA LEU A 141 -0.45 7.85 -10.44
C LEU A 141 -1.42 6.89 -11.14
N PRO A 142 -2.26 7.39 -12.07
CA PRO A 142 -3.01 6.51 -12.94
C PRO A 142 -2.06 5.60 -13.73
N ARG A 143 -2.41 4.33 -13.91
CA ARG A 143 -1.64 3.38 -14.73
C ARG A 143 -1.33 3.89 -16.15
N THR A 144 -2.18 4.75 -16.69
CA THR A 144 -2.03 5.32 -18.03
C THR A 144 -1.15 6.58 -18.08
N SER A 145 -0.67 7.05 -16.93
CA SER A 145 0.25 8.19 -16.88
C SER A 145 1.59 7.80 -17.54
N PRO A 146 2.19 8.68 -18.35
CA PRO A 146 3.53 8.43 -18.90
C PRO A 146 4.63 8.46 -17.83
N GLU A 147 4.34 8.99 -16.64
CA GLU A 147 5.25 9.02 -15.48
C GLU A 147 5.14 7.75 -14.61
N THR A 148 4.17 6.87 -14.86
CA THR A 148 4.02 5.65 -14.06
C THR A 148 5.09 4.64 -14.45
N ASP A 149 6.01 4.37 -13.54
CA ASP A 149 7.12 3.42 -13.71
C ASP A 149 7.17 2.33 -12.63
N ALA A 150 6.29 2.41 -11.64
CA ALA A 150 6.32 1.55 -10.47
C ALA A 150 4.94 1.04 -10.07
N VAL A 151 4.97 -0.01 -9.25
CA VAL A 151 3.82 -0.55 -8.56
C VAL A 151 4.14 -0.72 -7.08
N GLU A 152 3.15 -0.48 -6.26
CA GLU A 152 3.15 -0.91 -4.87
C GLU A 152 2.13 -2.04 -4.72
N ILE A 153 2.54 -3.12 -4.07
CA ILE A 153 1.72 -4.29 -3.81
C ILE A 153 1.60 -4.43 -2.30
N GLU A 154 0.35 -4.41 -1.83
CA GLU A 154 0.04 -4.74 -0.46
C GLU A 154 -0.75 -6.04 -0.39
N VAL A 155 -0.36 -6.97 0.50
CA VAL A 155 -1.13 -8.19 0.70
C VAL A 155 -1.05 -8.67 2.15
N PRO A 156 -2.16 -9.07 2.79
CA PRO A 156 -2.13 -9.61 4.14
C PRO A 156 -1.55 -11.04 4.18
N GLY A 157 -1.22 -11.50 5.40
CA GLY A 157 -0.87 -12.89 5.67
C GLY A 157 0.60 -13.24 5.43
N VAL A 158 1.50 -12.26 5.43
CA VAL A 158 2.94 -12.46 5.25
C VAL A 158 3.68 -11.98 6.49
N GLU A 159 4.60 -12.80 7.00
CA GLU A 159 5.48 -12.43 8.11
C GLU A 159 6.86 -11.98 7.57
N ALA A 160 7.57 -11.13 8.31
CA ALA A 160 8.92 -10.69 7.94
C ALA A 160 9.91 -11.88 7.82
N SER A 161 9.69 -12.97 8.56
CA SER A 161 10.48 -14.20 8.43
C SER A 161 10.26 -14.92 7.10
N ASP A 162 9.05 -14.87 6.55
CA ASP A 162 8.74 -15.48 5.26
C ASP A 162 9.37 -14.66 4.15
N LEU A 163 9.27 -13.32 4.22
CA LEU A 163 9.97 -12.42 3.31
C LEU A 163 11.48 -12.64 3.33
N ARG A 164 12.09 -12.76 4.52
CA ARG A 164 13.53 -13.09 4.67
C ARG A 164 13.88 -14.37 3.94
N LYS A 165 13.12 -15.43 4.18
CA LYS A 165 13.36 -16.74 3.60
C LYS A 165 13.18 -16.69 2.08
N GLY A 166 12.09 -16.10 1.60
CA GLY A 166 11.79 -15.98 0.18
C GLY A 166 12.90 -15.25 -0.57
N LEU A 167 13.33 -14.08 -0.09
CA LEU A 167 14.48 -13.38 -0.67
C LEU A 167 15.73 -14.24 -0.65
N ALA A 168 16.06 -14.88 0.48
CA ALA A 168 17.24 -15.73 0.62
C ALA A 168 17.21 -17.03 -0.23
N GLU A 169 16.08 -17.39 -0.84
CA GLU A 169 15.92 -18.57 -1.70
C GLU A 169 15.74 -18.21 -3.20
N ASP A 170 15.46 -16.94 -3.52
CA ASP A 170 15.16 -16.49 -4.88
C ASP A 170 16.18 -15.43 -5.38
N PRO A 171 17.16 -15.81 -6.21
CA PRO A 171 18.15 -14.87 -6.75
C PRO A 171 17.56 -13.78 -7.65
N GLU A 172 16.51 -14.08 -8.40
CA GLU A 172 15.89 -13.09 -9.30
C GLU A 172 15.15 -12.03 -8.49
N ALA A 173 14.43 -12.46 -7.43
CA ALA A 173 13.82 -11.52 -6.48
C ALA A 173 14.85 -10.65 -5.76
N ARG A 174 16.03 -11.18 -5.39
CA ARG A 174 17.10 -10.36 -4.80
C ARG A 174 17.57 -9.27 -5.76
N GLU A 175 17.82 -9.64 -7.01
CA GLU A 175 18.36 -8.71 -8.01
C GLU A 175 17.34 -7.64 -8.39
N LYS A 176 16.09 -8.03 -8.58
CA LYS A 176 15.04 -7.16 -9.14
C LYS A 176 14.21 -6.43 -8.11
N LEU A 177 13.86 -7.10 -7.01
CA LEU A 177 13.03 -6.52 -5.96
C LEU A 177 13.88 -5.90 -4.85
N GLY A 178 15.07 -6.46 -4.58
CA GLY A 178 16.02 -5.99 -3.56
C GLY A 178 15.55 -6.19 -2.11
N GLY A 179 14.25 -6.10 -1.86
CA GLY A 179 13.66 -6.25 -0.54
C GLY A 179 12.17 -5.94 -0.54
N GLY A 180 11.64 -5.75 0.67
CA GLY A 180 10.26 -5.35 0.91
C GLY A 180 10.06 -5.06 2.39
N SER A 181 8.83 -4.81 2.78
CA SER A 181 8.49 -4.55 4.19
C SER A 181 7.23 -5.28 4.59
N VAL A 182 7.09 -5.55 5.88
CA VAL A 182 5.88 -6.15 6.46
C VAL A 182 5.39 -5.26 7.59
N THR A 183 4.11 -4.93 7.62
CA THR A 183 3.51 -4.20 8.73
C THR A 183 3.44 -5.07 9.99
N LEU A 184 3.30 -4.46 11.17
CA LEU A 184 3.17 -5.23 12.42
C LEU A 184 1.95 -6.16 12.49
N ASP A 185 0.94 -5.95 11.66
CA ASP A 185 -0.26 -6.79 11.54
C ASP A 185 -0.15 -7.83 10.39
N GLY A 186 1.02 -8.00 9.79
CA GLY A 186 1.31 -9.08 8.84
C GLY A 186 0.88 -8.78 7.41
N ARG A 187 0.91 -7.51 7.00
CA ARG A 187 0.67 -7.09 5.61
C ARG A 187 2.01 -6.82 4.93
N LEU A 188 2.32 -7.55 3.86
CA LEU A 188 3.43 -7.26 2.98
C LEU A 188 3.18 -5.92 2.27
N VAL A 189 4.21 -5.12 2.15
CA VAL A 189 4.32 -3.92 1.31
C VAL A 189 5.55 -4.09 0.42
N LEU A 190 5.33 -4.16 -0.89
CA LEU A 190 6.38 -4.35 -1.88
C LEU A 190 6.27 -3.28 -2.96
N VAL A 191 7.28 -2.42 -3.06
CA VAL A 191 7.40 -1.43 -4.13
C VAL A 191 8.39 -1.94 -5.17
N ALA A 192 7.95 -2.06 -6.42
CA ALA A 192 8.75 -2.61 -7.51
C ALA A 192 8.59 -1.78 -8.79
N GLU A 193 9.51 -1.94 -9.73
CA GLU A 193 9.33 -1.43 -11.08
C GLU A 193 8.12 -2.09 -11.74
N ILE A 194 7.42 -1.35 -12.60
CA ILE A 194 6.22 -1.83 -13.28
C ILE A 194 6.51 -3.03 -14.19
N GLU A 195 7.73 -3.12 -14.73
CA GLU A 195 8.18 -4.26 -15.54
C GLU A 195 8.35 -5.54 -14.72
N ASP A 196 8.66 -5.41 -13.44
CA ASP A 196 8.86 -6.52 -12.51
C ASP A 196 7.57 -6.95 -11.80
N LEU A 197 6.42 -6.33 -12.09
CA LEU A 197 5.12 -6.75 -11.53
C LEU A 197 4.82 -8.26 -11.68
N PRO A 198 5.11 -8.93 -12.81
CA PRO A 198 4.91 -10.38 -12.91
C PRO A 198 5.80 -11.19 -11.94
N LEU A 199 7.04 -10.75 -11.74
CA LEU A 199 7.97 -11.34 -10.77
C LEU A 199 7.47 -11.09 -9.34
N ALA A 200 7.17 -9.83 -9.00
CA ALA A 200 6.64 -9.42 -7.71
C ALA A 200 5.37 -10.20 -7.33
N ARG A 201 4.48 -10.44 -8.29
CA ARG A 201 3.30 -11.29 -8.11
C ARG A 201 3.67 -12.74 -7.78
N THR A 202 4.56 -13.33 -8.57
CA THR A 202 4.98 -14.73 -8.38
C THR A 202 5.67 -14.91 -7.03
N PHE A 203 6.56 -13.97 -6.69
CA PHE A 203 7.24 -13.90 -5.41
C PHE A 203 6.24 -13.80 -4.25
N THR A 204 5.28 -12.89 -4.33
CA THR A 204 4.22 -12.71 -3.32
C THR A 204 3.42 -14.00 -3.08
N ILE A 205 3.06 -14.72 -4.15
CA ILE A 205 2.38 -16.02 -4.05
C ILE A 205 3.29 -17.07 -3.42
N ALA A 206 4.58 -17.06 -3.75
CA ALA A 206 5.56 -17.99 -3.18
C ALA A 206 5.79 -17.78 -1.68
N LEU A 207 5.58 -16.56 -1.17
CA LEU A 207 5.55 -16.26 0.26
C LEU A 207 4.31 -16.85 0.98
N GLY A 208 3.35 -17.40 0.24
CA GLY A 208 2.13 -18.00 0.78
C GLY A 208 0.93 -17.05 0.83
N ALA A 209 1.05 -15.83 0.32
CA ALA A 209 -0.03 -14.86 0.31
C ALA A 209 -1.12 -15.19 -0.73
N ASP A 210 -2.38 -14.83 -0.44
CA ASP A 210 -3.46 -14.90 -1.42
C ASP A 210 -3.45 -13.64 -2.29
N TRP A 211 -3.02 -13.80 -3.54
CA TRP A 211 -3.00 -12.70 -4.52
C TRP A 211 -4.39 -12.08 -4.78
N ASN A 212 -5.49 -12.80 -4.51
CA ASN A 212 -6.83 -12.24 -4.67
C ASN A 212 -7.16 -11.18 -3.61
N GLU A 213 -6.42 -11.17 -2.50
CA GLU A 213 -6.49 -10.13 -1.46
C GLU A 213 -5.48 -9.01 -1.67
N ALA A 214 -4.63 -9.12 -2.70
CA ALA A 214 -3.61 -8.11 -2.99
C ALA A 214 -4.23 -6.82 -3.52
N GLN A 215 -3.76 -5.71 -2.98
CA GLN A 215 -3.98 -4.37 -3.52
C GLN A 215 -2.77 -3.99 -4.36
N VAL A 216 -3.02 -3.50 -5.57
CA VAL A 216 -1.95 -3.07 -6.48
C VAL A 216 -2.18 -1.61 -6.86
N GLN A 217 -1.27 -0.76 -6.40
CA GLN A 217 -1.27 0.66 -6.68
C GLN A 217 -0.20 0.96 -7.75
N TYR A 218 -0.47 1.92 -8.62
CA TYR A 218 0.45 2.32 -9.69
C TYR A 218 0.99 3.70 -9.35
N GLY A 219 2.25 3.94 -9.68
CA GLY A 219 2.90 5.17 -9.31
C GLY A 219 4.25 5.39 -9.97
N ASP A 220 4.92 6.39 -9.44
CA ASP A 220 6.29 6.80 -9.74
C ASP A 220 7.12 6.56 -8.48
N ARG A 221 8.19 5.76 -8.58
CA ARG A 221 9.07 5.47 -7.44
C ARG A 221 10.39 6.21 -7.59
N GLU A 222 10.92 6.73 -6.48
CA GLU A 222 12.25 7.34 -6.47
C GLU A 222 12.99 7.02 -5.18
N PHE A 223 14.28 6.68 -5.29
CA PHE A 223 15.22 6.61 -4.18
C PHE A 223 16.00 7.93 -4.10
N VAL A 224 15.83 8.67 -3.01
CA VAL A 224 16.41 10.02 -2.82
C VAL A 224 17.48 10.00 -1.74
N GLY A 225 18.71 10.41 -2.07
CA GLY A 225 19.84 10.57 -1.13
C GLY A 225 20.26 12.02 -0.90
#